data_AF-A0A0Q0PY31-F1
#
_entry.id   AF-A0A0Q0PY31-F1
#
_cell.length_a   1.000
_cell.length_b   1.000
_cell.length_c   1.000
_cell.angle_alpha   90.00
_cell.angle_beta   90.00
_cell.angle_gamma   90.00
#
_symmetry.space_group_name_H-M   'P 1'
#
loop_
_entity.id
_entity.type
_entity.pdbx_description
1 polymer ?
#
loop_
_entity_poly.entity_id
_entity_poly.type
_entity_poly.pdbx_seq_one_letter_code
_entity_poly.pdbx_strand_id
1 'polypeptide(L)' 'MKVLIQFDQAGSYKDSFWDEPVFHAKGELFPVTPISAVELIENSQAHLYIDENGELVIS' A
#
# COMPACT_ATOMS: atom_id res chain seq x y z
N MET A 1 -8.82 10.56 0.50
CA MET A 1 -8.06 10.25 -0.71
C MET A 1 -7.00 9.24 -0.34
N LYS A 2 -7.14 8.03 -0.84
CA LYS A 2 -6.20 6.91 -0.68
C LYS A 2 -5.74 6.44 -2.05
N VAL A 3 -4.56 5.83 -2.12
CA VAL A 3 -4.02 5.18 -3.33
C VAL A 3 -3.94 3.68 -3.08
N LEU A 4 -4.15 2.89 -4.12
CA LEU A 4 -4.05 1.44 -4.03
C LEU A 4 -2.59 1.01 -4.23
N ILE A 5 -2.07 0.22 -3.30
CA ILE A 5 -0.74 -0.39 -3.39
C ILE A 5 -0.83 -1.90 -3.41
N GLN A 6 0.20 -2.56 -3.93
CA GLN A 6 0.42 -3.99 -3.80
C GLN A 6 1.65 -4.25 -2.93
N PHE A 7 1.51 -5.07 -1.89
CA PHE A 7 2.64 -5.43 -1.03
C PHE A 7 3.59 -6.42 -1.72
N ASP A 8 4.89 -6.17 -1.63
CA ASP A 8 5.93 -7.02 -2.21
C ASP A 8 6.41 -8.11 -1.25
N GLN A 9 6.05 -8.00 0.02
CA GLN A 9 6.41 -8.92 1.11
C GLN A 9 5.25 -9.08 2.09
N ALA A 10 5.19 -10.22 2.78
CA ALA A 10 4.26 -10.42 3.88
C ALA A 10 4.76 -9.69 5.13
N GLY A 11 3.85 -9.13 5.93
CA GLY A 11 4.22 -8.36 7.09
C GLY A 11 3.04 -7.73 7.79
N SER A 12 3.31 -6.66 8.51
CA SER A 12 2.30 -5.82 9.13
C SER A 12 2.60 -4.36 8.87
N TYR A 13 1.56 -3.58 8.63
CA TYR A 13 1.67 -2.17 8.29
C TYR A 13 0.63 -1.32 9.05
N LYS A 14 0.92 -0.04 9.26
CA LYS A 14 0.04 0.95 9.90
C LYS A 14 -0.01 2.22 9.04
N ASP A 15 -1.22 2.65 8.67
CA ASP A 15 -1.45 3.86 7.85
C ASP A 15 -1.37 5.14 8.69
N SER A 16 -1.55 5.03 10.00
CA SER A 16 -1.29 6.12 10.95
C SER A 16 -0.72 5.58 12.25
N PHE A 17 -0.02 6.43 13.00
CA PHE A 17 0.59 6.05 14.28
C PHE A 17 -0.42 5.48 15.28
N TRP A 18 -1.66 5.98 15.22
CA TRP A 18 -2.77 5.58 16.08
C TRP A 18 -3.56 4.38 15.56
N ASP A 19 -3.30 3.94 14.32
CA ASP A 19 -4.01 2.80 13.73
C ASP A 19 -3.48 1.48 14.27
N GLU A 20 -4.36 0.48 14.29
CA GLU A 20 -3.97 -0.89 14.53
C GLU A 20 -3.14 -1.43 13.36
N PRO A 21 -2.09 -2.23 13.63
CA PRO A 21 -1.31 -2.85 12.57
C PRO A 21 -2.17 -3.87 11.81
N VAL A 22 -2.24 -3.72 10.51
CA VAL A 22 -2.91 -4.66 9.61
C VAL A 22 -1.87 -5.64 9.10
N PHE A 23 -2.13 -6.93 9.27
CA PHE A 23 -1.32 -7.99 8.68
C PHE A 23 -1.68 -8.15 7.21
N HIS A 24 -0.67 -8.31 6.37
CA HIS A 24 -0.84 -8.51 4.95
C HIS A 24 0.09 -9.60 4.43
N ALA A 25 -0.36 -10.30 3.39
CA ALA A 25 0.47 -11.22 2.62
C ALA A 25 1.14 -10.50 1.44
N LYS A 26 2.15 -11.14 0.86
CA LYS A 26 2.74 -10.69 -0.39
C LYS A 26 1.69 -10.75 -1.51
N GLY A 27 1.59 -9.68 -2.28
CA GLY A 27 0.68 -9.54 -3.41
C GLY A 27 -0.71 -9.01 -3.03
N GLU A 28 -1.00 -8.82 -1.74
CA GLU A 28 -2.27 -8.23 -1.33
C GLU A 28 -2.34 -6.74 -1.67
N LEU A 29 -3.55 -6.31 -2.03
CA LEU A 29 -3.85 -4.93 -2.43
C LEU A 29 -4.51 -4.19 -1.27
N PHE A 30 -3.98 -3.01 -0.92
CA PHE A 30 -4.52 -2.21 0.17
C PHE A 30 -4.61 -0.72 -0.19
N PRO A 31 -5.73 -0.06 0.15
CA PRO A 31 -5.85 1.39 0.02
C PRO A 31 -5.17 2.07 1.20
N VAL A 32 -4.16 2.89 0.93
CA VAL A 32 -3.35 3.62 1.93
C VAL A 32 -3.33 5.12 1.65
N THR A 33 -2.97 5.92 2.64
CA THR A 33 -2.73 7.34 2.39
C THR A 33 -1.53 7.54 1.45
N PRO A 34 -1.49 8.62 0.63
CA PRO A 34 -0.36 8.88 -0.26
C PRO A 34 0.98 8.97 0.48
N ILE A 35 1.00 9.49 1.71
CA ILE A 35 2.22 9.60 2.52
C ILE A 35 2.75 8.22 2.86
N SER A 36 1.89 7.32 3.36
CA SER A 36 2.32 5.97 3.66
C SER A 36 2.68 5.15 2.43
N ALA A 37 2.03 5.40 1.29
CA ALA A 37 2.43 4.77 0.03
C ALA A 37 3.89 5.10 -0.31
N VAL A 38 4.29 6.37 -0.18
CA VAL A 38 5.68 6.79 -0.39
C VAL A 38 6.62 6.05 0.57
N GLU A 39 6.32 6.02 1.86
CA GLU A 39 7.17 5.34 2.86
C GLU A 39 7.34 3.84 2.54
N LEU A 40 6.26 3.15 2.19
CA LEU A 40 6.30 1.72 1.84
C LEU A 40 7.10 1.45 0.56
N ILE A 41 6.98 2.33 -0.43
CA ILE A 41 7.70 2.23 -1.71
C ILE A 41 9.19 2.51 -1.51
N GLU A 42 9.54 3.56 -0.75
CA GLU A 42 10.94 3.90 -0.45
C GLU A 42 11.65 2.76 0.31
N ASN A 43 10.93 2.05 1.17
CA ASN A 43 11.44 0.88 1.89
C ASN A 43 11.35 -0.43 1.08
N SER A 44 10.96 -0.39 -0.21
CA SER A 44 10.81 -1.57 -1.08
C SER A 44 9.86 -2.64 -0.52
N GLN A 45 8.82 -2.22 0.20
CA GLN A 45 7.82 -3.10 0.81
C GLN A 45 6.55 -3.21 -0.03
N ALA A 46 6.31 -2.26 -0.92
CA ALA A 46 5.15 -2.23 -1.81
C ALA A 46 5.44 -1.40 -3.08
N HIS A 47 4.55 -1.50 -4.05
CA HIS A 47 4.49 -0.64 -5.23
C HIS A 47 3.06 -0.15 -5.48
N LEU A 48 2.90 0.93 -6.25
CA LEU A 48 1.59 1.40 -6.66
C LEU A 48 0.92 0.35 -7.54
N TYR A 49 -0.34 0.03 -7.24
CA TYR A 49 -1.13 -0.83 -8.11
C TYR A 49 -1.58 -0.04 -9.33
N ILE A 50 -1.23 -0.55 -10.49
CA ILE A 50 -1.67 -0.07 -11.79
C ILE A 50 -2.67 -1.09 -12.32
N ASP A 51 -3.84 -0.63 -12.73
CA ASP A 51 -4.87 -1.51 -13.27
C ASP A 51 -4.53 -2.02 -14.68
N GLU A 52 -5.41 -2.84 -15.26
CA GLU A 52 -5.23 -3.41 -16.59
C GLU A 52 -5.17 -2.35 -17.71
N ASN A 53 -5.65 -1.13 -17.44
CA ASN A 53 -5.65 -0.01 -18.38
C ASN A 53 -4.38 0.84 -18.27
N GLY A 54 -3.49 0.54 -17.32
CA GLY A 54 -2.32 1.36 -17.05
C GLY A 54 -2.62 2.57 -16.14
N GLU A 55 -3.77 2.60 -15.47
CA GLU A 55 -4.20 3.72 -14.64
C GLU A 55 -3.95 3.45 -13.14
N LEU A 56 -3.64 4.52 -12.40
CA LEU A 56 -3.50 4.47 -10.95
C LEU A 56 -4.89 4.42 -10.30
N VAL A 57 -5.10 3.45 -9.40
CA VAL A 57 -6.37 3.33 -8.66
C VAL A 57 -6.35 4.19 -7.39
N ILE A 58 -7.31 5.11 -7.28
CA ILE A 58 -7.47 6.06 -6.17
C ILE A 58 -8.85 5.85 -5.53
N SER A 59 -8.93 5.85 -4.19
CA SER A 59 -10.16 5.65 -3.40
C SER A 59 -10.46 6.78 -2.41
#